data_AF-A0A7X2ZSP7-F1
#
_entry.id   AF-A0A7X2ZSP7-F1
#
_cell.length_a   1.000
_cell.length_b   1.000
_cell.length_c   1.000
_cell.angle_alpha   90.00
_cell.angle_beta   90.00
_cell.angle_gamma   90.00
#
_symmetry.space_group_name_H-M   'P 1'
#
loop_
_entity.id
_entity.type
_entity.pdbx_description
1 polymer ?
#
loop_
_entity_poly.entity_id
_entity_poly.type
_entity_poly.pdbx_seq_one_letter_code
_entity_poly.pdbx_strand_id
1 'polypeptide(L)'
;MNKKSFYTAIATVAFTLIAVQTASAQEKRGQEPPSATELIKQMDANEDGKLSEKEVKGPIKNDFSKIDTNEDGYLSLEELKEAPKPKRGKKQ
;
A
#
# COMPACT_ATOMS: atom_id res chain seq x y z
N MET A 1 49.44 38.41 2.12
CA MET A 1 48.64 39.20 1.15
C MET A 1 47.53 38.31 0.62
N ASN A 2 46.31 38.57 1.08
CA ASN A 2 45.23 37.59 1.18
C ASN A 2 44.46 37.46 -0.14
N LYS A 3 44.40 36.24 -0.69
CA LYS A 3 43.80 35.85 -1.97
C LYS A 3 42.25 35.91 -1.95
N LYS A 4 41.68 36.96 -1.35
CA LYS A 4 40.23 37.15 -1.20
C LYS A 4 39.57 37.85 -2.41
N SER A 5 40.32 38.11 -3.47
CA SER A 5 39.83 38.86 -4.65
C SER A 5 39.53 37.99 -5.89
N PHE A 6 39.61 36.65 -5.78
CA PHE A 6 39.19 35.74 -6.86
C PHE A 6 37.74 35.23 -6.72
N TYR A 7 37.04 35.63 -5.66
CA TYR A 7 35.67 35.19 -5.35
C TYR A 7 34.57 35.97 -6.09
N THR A 8 34.91 36.92 -6.97
CA THR A 8 33.94 37.84 -7.59
C THR A 8 33.62 37.56 -9.06
N ALA A 9 34.11 36.45 -9.64
CA ALA A 9 33.79 36.07 -11.03
C ALA A 9 33.06 34.71 -11.16
N ILE A 10 32.74 34.04 -10.05
CA ILE A 10 31.90 32.82 -10.02
C ILE A 10 30.48 33.18 -9.54
N ALA A 11 30.10 34.46 -9.64
CA ALA A 11 28.86 35.00 -9.13
C ALA A 11 27.73 35.08 -10.17
N THR A 12 27.88 34.58 -11.42
CA THR A 12 26.88 34.89 -12.47
C THR A 12 26.46 33.79 -13.45
N VAL A 13 26.97 32.55 -13.42
CA VAL A 13 26.61 31.55 -14.48
C VAL A 13 26.09 30.20 -13.99
N ALA A 14 26.17 29.87 -12.70
CA ALA A 14 25.82 28.52 -12.22
C ALA A 14 24.57 28.47 -11.31
N PHE A 15 23.64 29.43 -11.44
CA PHE A 15 22.38 29.46 -10.69
C PHE A 15 21.13 29.46 -11.59
N THR A 16 21.25 29.00 -12.84
CA THR A 16 20.12 28.84 -13.79
C THR A 16 19.78 27.37 -14.03
N LEU A 17 19.78 26.55 -12.98
CA LEU A 17 19.19 25.20 -13.00
C LEU A 17 18.34 24.96 -11.73
N ILE A 18 17.57 25.98 -11.34
CA ILE A 18 16.36 25.75 -10.57
C ILE A 18 15.24 25.51 -11.58
N ALA A 19 14.40 24.53 -11.28
CA ALA A 19 13.32 23.99 -12.09
C ALA A 19 13.78 23.00 -13.14
N VAL A 20 13.67 21.71 -12.81
CA VAL A 20 12.79 20.79 -13.55
C VAL A 20 12.82 19.44 -12.81
N GLN A 21 11.71 19.20 -12.10
CA GLN A 21 11.05 17.91 -12.01
C GLN A 21 11.73 16.79 -11.19
N THR A 22 11.74 16.95 -9.87
CA THR A 22 11.25 15.85 -9.03
C THR A 22 9.74 15.98 -8.91
N ALA A 23 9.05 15.92 -10.04
CA ALA A 23 7.71 15.38 -10.08
C ALA A 23 7.86 13.87 -9.92
N SER A 24 8.31 13.43 -8.74
CA SER A 24 7.77 12.21 -8.15
C SER A 24 6.31 12.54 -7.82
N ALA A 25 5.53 12.71 -8.89
CA ALA A 25 4.15 12.30 -8.92
C ALA A 25 4.18 10.83 -8.52
N GLN A 26 4.21 10.62 -7.21
CA GLN A 26 3.77 9.39 -6.59
C GLN A 26 2.31 9.31 -7.02
N GLU A 27 2.15 8.73 -8.22
CA GLU A 27 0.93 8.23 -8.78
C GLU A 27 0.22 7.61 -7.59
N LYS A 28 -0.86 8.27 -7.15
CA LYS A 28 -1.83 7.67 -6.27
C LYS A 28 -2.42 6.50 -7.07
N ARG A 29 -1.67 5.40 -7.16
CA ARG A 29 -2.21 4.10 -7.49
C ARG A 29 -3.30 3.93 -6.45
N GLY A 30 -4.53 4.09 -6.90
CA GLY A 30 -5.69 3.77 -6.08
C GLY A 30 -5.38 2.38 -5.57
N GLN A 31 -5.12 2.27 -4.27
CA GLN A 31 -4.79 1.00 -3.65
C GLN A 31 -6.00 0.12 -3.90
N GLU A 32 -5.89 -0.77 -4.89
CA GLU A 32 -6.82 -1.87 -5.00
C GLU A 32 -6.80 -2.59 -3.66
N PRO A 33 -7.96 -3.06 -3.17
CA PRO A 33 -7.99 -3.86 -1.96
C PRO A 33 -6.93 -4.96 -2.08
N PRO A 34 -6.15 -5.23 -1.02
CA PRO A 34 -5.16 -6.29 -1.05
C PRO A 34 -5.84 -7.57 -1.55
N SER A 35 -5.14 -8.26 -2.45
CA SER A 35 -5.64 -9.54 -2.96
C SER A 35 -5.80 -10.54 -1.82
N ALA A 36 -6.63 -11.56 -2.00
CA ALA A 36 -6.76 -12.65 -1.03
C ALA A 36 -5.39 -13.24 -0.65
N THR A 37 -4.49 -13.40 -1.62
CA THR A 37 -3.13 -13.89 -1.39
C THR A 37 -2.31 -12.96 -0.50
N GLU A 38 -2.41 -11.65 -0.70
CA GLU A 38 -1.73 -10.68 0.16
C GLU A 38 -2.32 -10.64 1.57
N LEU A 39 -3.63 -10.79 1.70
CA LEU A 39 -4.31 -10.87 3.00
C LEU A 39 -3.81 -12.07 3.80
N ILE A 40 -3.81 -13.27 3.19
CA ILE A 40 -3.27 -14.48 3.82
C ILE A 40 -1.82 -14.23 4.20
N LYS A 41 -0.97 -13.79 3.27
CA LYS A 41 0.44 -13.53 3.55
C LYS A 41 0.68 -12.52 4.69
N GLN A 42 -0.23 -11.59 4.93
CA GLN A 42 -0.11 -10.59 6.00
C GLN A 42 -0.68 -11.04 7.34
N MET A 43 -1.61 -11.99 7.35
CA MET A 43 -2.45 -12.31 8.51
C MET A 43 -2.33 -13.75 9.00
N ASP A 44 -1.93 -14.67 8.11
CA ASP A 44 -1.70 -16.10 8.37
C ASP A 44 -0.43 -16.22 9.23
N ALA A 45 -0.65 -16.32 10.54
CA ALA A 45 0.43 -16.33 11.53
C ALA A 45 0.94 -17.75 11.76
N ASN A 46 0.12 -18.76 11.50
CA ASN A 46 0.47 -20.17 11.60
C ASN A 46 0.95 -20.78 10.27
N GLU A 47 0.98 -19.99 9.19
CA GLU A 47 1.46 -20.35 7.85
C GLU A 47 0.76 -21.58 7.26
N ASP A 48 -0.55 -21.72 7.53
CA ASP A 48 -1.34 -22.87 7.10
C ASP A 48 -2.11 -22.65 5.79
N GLY A 49 -1.97 -21.46 5.19
CA GLY A 49 -2.57 -21.07 3.93
C GLY A 49 -4.04 -20.66 4.01
N LYS A 50 -4.57 -20.46 5.22
CA LYS A 50 -5.93 -19.99 5.49
C LYS A 50 -5.92 -19.03 6.68
N LEU A 51 -7.05 -18.34 6.92
CA LEU A 51 -7.15 -17.40 8.05
C LEU A 51 -8.21 -17.85 9.03
N SER A 52 -7.83 -18.12 10.27
CA SER A 52 -8.78 -18.40 11.34
C SER A 52 -9.47 -17.13 11.85
N GLU A 53 -10.60 -17.28 12.56
CA GLU A 53 -11.33 -16.16 13.19
C GLU A 53 -10.45 -15.29 14.12
N LYS A 54 -9.39 -15.88 14.67
CA LYS A 54 -8.43 -15.21 15.58
C LYS A 54 -7.40 -14.38 14.82
N GLU A 55 -7.10 -14.75 13.57
CA GLU A 55 -6.13 -14.08 12.71
C GLU A 55 -6.76 -12.94 11.91
N VAL A 56 -8.03 -13.10 11.54
CA VAL A 56 -8.80 -12.06 10.85
C VAL A 56 -9.08 -10.84 11.73
N LYS A 57 -9.05 -9.66 11.11
CA LYS A 57 -9.31 -8.37 11.75
C LYS A 57 -10.08 -7.44 10.81
N GLY A 58 -10.70 -6.40 11.38
CA GLY A 58 -11.41 -5.39 10.62
C GLY A 58 -12.66 -5.93 9.90
N PRO A 59 -12.96 -5.46 8.67
CA PRO A 59 -14.17 -5.86 7.93
C PRO A 59 -14.27 -7.38 7.70
N ILE A 60 -13.14 -8.06 7.46
CA ILE A 60 -13.11 -9.52 7.23
C ILE A 60 -13.64 -10.27 8.44
N LYS A 61 -13.31 -9.81 9.65
CA LYS A 61 -13.83 -10.43 10.88
C LYS A 61 -15.34 -10.25 11.02
N ASN A 62 -15.87 -9.09 10.65
CA ASN A 62 -17.32 -8.83 10.71
C ASN A 62 -18.10 -9.65 9.67
N ASP A 63 -17.49 -9.91 8.52
CA ASP A 63 -18.07 -10.70 7.44
C ASP A 63 -17.54 -12.15 7.44
N PHE A 64 -16.87 -12.61 8.50
CA PHE A 64 -16.20 -13.91 8.54
C PHE A 64 -17.16 -15.05 8.18
N SER A 65 -18.28 -15.17 8.91
CA SER A 65 -19.31 -16.18 8.64
C SER A 65 -20.06 -16.00 7.32
N LYS A 66 -19.86 -14.89 6.61
CA LYS A 66 -20.40 -14.69 5.25
C LYS A 66 -19.41 -15.13 4.18
N ILE A 67 -18.12 -15.13 4.50
CA ILE A 67 -17.03 -15.51 3.60
C ILE A 67 -16.72 -17.00 3.78
N ASP A 68 -16.76 -17.51 5.02
CA ASP A 68 -16.68 -18.92 5.40
C ASP A 68 -17.94 -19.65 4.90
N THR A 69 -17.88 -20.15 3.68
CA THR A 69 -18.99 -20.80 3.00
C THR A 69 -19.08 -22.29 3.32
N ASN A 70 -17.95 -22.90 3.68
CA ASN A 70 -17.88 -24.30 4.08
C ASN A 70 -18.08 -24.51 5.60
N GLU A 71 -18.18 -23.41 6.37
CA GLU A 71 -18.42 -23.37 7.82
C GLU A 71 -17.37 -24.16 8.60
N ASP A 72 -16.12 -24.17 8.13
CA ASP A 72 -15.03 -24.91 8.75
C ASP A 72 -14.29 -24.10 9.84
N GLY A 73 -14.62 -22.81 9.98
CA GLY A 73 -14.01 -21.90 10.94
C GLY A 73 -12.71 -21.27 10.44
N TYR A 74 -12.43 -21.33 9.14
CA TYR A 74 -11.29 -20.71 8.47
C TYR A 74 -11.71 -20.07 7.15
N LEU A 75 -10.96 -19.05 6.71
CA LEU A 75 -11.13 -18.47 5.38
C LEU A 75 -10.02 -18.96 4.47
N SER A 76 -10.39 -19.78 3.50
CA SER A 76 -9.48 -20.22 2.44
C SER A 76 -9.19 -19.10 1.43
N LEU A 77 -8.14 -19.28 0.62
CA LEU A 77 -7.82 -18.37 -0.47
C LEU A 77 -8.97 -18.23 -1.47
N GLU A 78 -9.72 -19.29 -1.71
CA GLU A 78 -10.84 -19.32 -2.65
C GLU A 78 -12.00 -18.48 -2.12
N GLU A 79 -12.37 -18.67 -0.87
CA GLU A 79 -13.43 -17.91 -0.19
C GLU A 79 -13.07 -16.42 -0.09
N LEU A 80 -11.82 -16.09 0.25
CA LEU A 80 -11.35 -14.70 0.27
C LEU A 80 -11.33 -14.05 -1.11
N LYS A 81 -11.21 -14.82 -2.20
CA LYS A 81 -11.31 -14.30 -3.58
C LYS A 81 -12.76 -14.02 -3.98
N GLU A 82 -13.69 -14.84 -3.51
CA GLU A 82 -15.13 -14.64 -3.72
C GLU A 82 -15.71 -13.58 -2.78
N ALA A 83 -15.00 -13.27 -1.68
CA ALA A 83 -15.40 -12.26 -0.72
C ALA A 83 -15.73 -10.91 -1.40
N PRO A 84 -16.88 -10.29 -1.05
CA PRO A 84 -17.25 -9.00 -1.61
C PRO A 84 -16.20 -7.95 -1.24
N LYS A 85 -15.49 -7.42 -2.24
CA LYS A 85 -14.54 -6.32 -2.01
C LYS A 85 -15.29 -5.15 -1.38
N PRO A 86 -14.80 -4.57 -0.25
CA PRO A 86 -15.46 -3.42 0.35
C PRO A 86 -15.48 -2.31 -0.69
N LYS A 87 -16.68 -1.87 -1.08
CA LYS A 87 -16.86 -0.72 -1.97
C LYS A 87 -16.35 0.51 -1.22
N ARG A 88 -15.05 0.83 -1.36
CA ARG A 88 -14.53 2.14 -0.96
C ARG A 88 -15.30 3.14 -1.81
N GLY A 89 -16.22 3.87 -1.18
CA GLY A 89 -16.95 4.95 -1.84
C GLY A 89 -15.93 5.82 -2.58
N LYS A 90 -16.06 5.91 -3.90
CA LYS A 90 -15.30 6.91 -4.67
C LYS A 90 -15.62 8.24 -4.01
N LYS A 91 -14.65 8.83 -3.30
CA LYS A 91 -14.70 10.27 -3.01
C LYS A 91 -14.67 10.94 -4.39
N GLN A 92 -15.84 11.39 -4.82
CA GLN A 92 -16.00 12.33 -5.92
C GLN A 92 -15.36 13.65 -5.54
#